data_AF-A0A2W4SWN9-F1
#
_entry.id   AF-A0A2W4SWN9-F1
#
_cell.length_a   1.000
_cell.length_b   1.000
_cell.length_c   1.000
_cell.angle_alpha   90.00
_cell.angle_beta   90.00
_cell.angle_gamma   90.00
#
_symmetry.space_group_name_H-M   'P 1'
#
loop_
_entity.id
_entity.type
_entity.pdbx_description
1 polymer ?
#
loop_
_entity_poly.entity_id
_entity_poly.type
_entity_poly.pdbx_seq_one_letter_code
_entity_poly.pdbx_strand_id
1 'polypeptide(L)'
;MEVTTQDTTAGPVALPIDDLLDEFEKGPLGGEGVPKIEAEAPQVGQETKTEEPEKPEAPKKKEDDPVAKLQRELNELRAREEASRREREHYARLAAQKALEAQRAMARAHLSDYDLTSNALDAALDKMETLKKEYASAFSEGDGNKAAEIQKQMAILGARITQLEDVKARLEHQAQLQKQRAQLQARQQQVRQQQPQNADPFEAAIAHYSEPSKNWLRQHREFVTQPGKFDDVLAAHYIVTKKLGLQPDTKEYFEAVEKELGLREPDEVEVVEQKKPLRRTIPAAPVSRDPVIGGVDNKKVTLTPQEVQTAADLGMTKEEYAKYKLKALQEGRYDFQQRV
;
A
#
# COMPACT_ATOMS: atom_id res chain seq x y z
N MET A 1 -12.89 -40.46 -42.18
CA MET A 1 -11.66 -40.38 -43.00
C MET A 1 -11.64 -38.97 -43.57
N GLU A 2 -10.68 -38.08 -43.38
CA GLU A 2 -9.40 -38.05 -42.68
C GLU A 2 -9.11 -36.58 -42.34
N VAL A 3 -8.22 -36.39 -41.36
CA VAL A 3 -7.72 -35.11 -40.83
C VAL A 3 -6.53 -34.66 -41.67
N THR A 4 -6.32 -33.35 -41.89
CA THR A 4 -4.97 -32.76 -42.04
C THR A 4 -5.01 -31.24 -41.90
N THR A 5 -4.11 -30.75 -41.05
CA THR A 5 -3.71 -29.38 -40.73
C THR A 5 -2.76 -28.80 -41.79
N GLN A 6 -2.65 -27.47 -41.89
CA GLN A 6 -1.39 -26.73 -41.63
C GLN A 6 -1.49 -25.22 -41.91
N ASP A 7 -0.58 -24.53 -41.23
CA ASP A 7 -0.36 -23.12 -40.95
C ASP A 7 0.45 -22.37 -42.03
N THR A 8 0.50 -21.03 -41.91
CA THR A 8 1.72 -20.20 -41.95
C THR A 8 1.81 -18.98 -42.91
N THR A 9 2.20 -17.86 -42.27
CA THR A 9 3.08 -16.75 -42.71
C THR A 9 2.58 -15.61 -43.63
N ALA A 10 2.70 -14.39 -43.10
CA ALA A 10 3.01 -13.18 -43.85
C ALA A 10 3.93 -12.25 -43.01
N GLY A 11 5.14 -11.95 -43.52
CA GLY A 11 5.93 -10.75 -43.18
C GLY A 11 5.85 -9.73 -44.33
N PRO A 12 6.88 -8.88 -44.57
CA PRO A 12 7.53 -7.85 -43.74
C PRO A 12 7.45 -6.43 -44.41
N VAL A 13 8.38 -5.49 -44.08
CA VAL A 13 8.77 -4.19 -44.74
C VAL A 13 8.32 -2.89 -44.00
N ALA A 14 8.99 -1.71 -44.09
CA ALA A 14 10.27 -1.19 -43.57
C ALA A 14 10.33 0.36 -43.80
N LEU A 15 10.81 1.16 -42.80
CA LEU A 15 11.41 2.54 -42.79
C LEU A 15 10.56 3.77 -43.24
N PRO A 16 10.85 5.07 -42.86
CA PRO A 16 12.10 5.69 -42.37
C PRO A 16 11.98 6.77 -41.22
N ILE A 17 13.12 7.44 -40.95
CA ILE A 17 13.49 8.38 -39.85
C ILE A 17 13.45 9.85 -40.34
N ASP A 18 13.27 10.77 -39.38
CA ASP A 18 13.56 12.23 -39.33
C ASP A 18 12.42 13.27 -39.39
N ASP A 19 12.61 14.30 -38.54
CA ASP A 19 12.14 15.69 -38.62
C ASP A 19 10.96 16.15 -37.70
N LEU A 20 11.30 16.64 -36.49
CA LEU A 20 11.06 18.04 -36.05
C LEU A 20 11.47 18.24 -34.57
N LEU A 21 12.71 18.68 -34.35
CA LEU A 21 13.13 19.44 -33.17
C LEU A 21 13.65 20.77 -33.70
N ASP A 22 12.82 21.82 -33.73
CA ASP A 22 13.26 23.21 -33.60
C ASP A 22 12.05 24.15 -33.47
N GLU A 23 12.28 25.32 -32.88
CA GLU A 23 11.34 26.42 -32.58
C GLU A 23 10.37 26.21 -31.40
N PHE A 24 10.79 26.68 -30.21
CA PHE A 24 10.32 27.98 -29.71
C PHE A 24 11.13 28.38 -28.47
N GLU A 25 12.37 28.80 -28.69
CA GLU A 25 13.10 29.67 -27.76
C GLU A 25 13.36 31.01 -28.45
N LYS A 26 12.56 32.03 -28.11
CA LYS A 26 12.88 33.47 -28.24
C LYS A 26 11.89 34.28 -27.40
N GLY A 27 12.38 34.89 -26.33
CA GLY A 27 11.65 35.87 -25.52
C GLY A 27 11.42 37.21 -26.25
N PRO A 28 10.74 38.18 -25.61
CA PRO A 28 11.51 39.17 -24.84
C PRO A 28 10.86 39.72 -23.55
N LEU A 29 11.73 39.98 -22.57
CA LEU A 29 11.84 41.11 -21.63
C LEU A 29 10.60 41.91 -21.14
N GLY A 30 10.53 42.03 -19.81
CA GLY A 30 10.00 43.17 -19.04
C GLY A 30 8.68 42.86 -18.34
N GLY A 31 8.46 43.03 -17.04
CA GLY A 31 9.24 43.55 -15.92
C GLY A 31 8.35 43.47 -14.66
N GLU A 32 8.96 43.69 -13.50
CA GLU A 32 8.33 44.04 -12.22
C GLU A 32 7.74 42.92 -11.34
N GLY A 33 8.32 42.78 -10.13
CA GLY A 33 7.55 42.42 -8.94
C GLY A 33 7.78 41.03 -8.35
N VAL A 34 9.02 40.70 -7.96
CA VAL A 34 9.26 39.63 -6.97
C VAL A 34 9.07 40.24 -5.57
N PRO A 35 8.04 39.88 -4.77
CA PRO A 35 8.08 40.16 -3.35
C PRO A 35 9.04 39.16 -2.69
N LYS A 36 10.24 39.67 -2.41
CA LYS A 36 11.20 39.16 -1.45
C LYS A 36 10.50 39.02 -0.09
N ILE A 37 10.26 37.79 0.37
CA ILE A 37 9.84 37.55 1.76
C ILE A 37 11.10 37.63 2.61
N GLU A 38 11.36 38.86 3.04
CA GLU A 38 12.35 39.22 4.05
C GLU A 38 11.85 38.68 5.40
N ALA A 39 12.68 37.89 6.06
CA ALA A 39 12.45 37.42 7.42
C ALA A 39 12.56 38.62 8.36
N GLU A 40 11.42 39.17 8.76
CA GLU A 40 11.32 40.21 9.78
C GLU A 40 11.12 39.54 11.15
N ALA A 41 12.17 39.58 11.96
CA ALA A 41 12.10 39.27 13.38
C ALA A 41 11.44 40.45 14.13
N PRO A 42 10.49 40.22 15.03
CA PRO A 42 10.21 41.17 16.11
C PRO A 42 11.06 40.79 17.32
N GLN A 43 12.03 41.66 17.64
CA GLN A 43 12.61 41.76 18.98
C GLN A 43 11.85 42.81 19.81
N VAL A 44 12.11 42.74 21.12
CA VAL A 44 11.71 43.64 22.23
C VAL A 44 10.36 43.27 22.85
N GLY A 45 10.25 42.90 24.11
CA GLY A 45 11.21 42.84 25.21
C GLY A 45 10.43 42.80 26.52
N GLN A 46 10.82 41.95 27.47
CA GLN A 46 10.64 42.23 28.89
C GLN A 46 11.68 41.47 29.69
N GLU A 47 12.33 42.24 30.54
CA GLU A 47 13.46 41.92 31.38
C GLU A 47 13.02 41.08 32.59
N THR A 48 13.77 40.03 32.89
CA THR A 48 13.91 39.54 34.27
C THR A 48 15.38 39.18 34.50
N LYS A 49 16.10 40.21 34.95
CA LYS A 49 17.06 40.20 36.07
C LYS A 49 17.59 38.83 36.50
N THR A 50 18.85 38.61 36.13
CA THR A 50 19.96 38.09 36.94
C THR A 50 19.61 37.24 38.16
N GLU A 51 19.81 35.93 38.02
CA GLU A 51 20.37 35.12 39.09
C GLU A 51 21.31 34.09 38.43
N GLU A 52 22.58 34.21 38.79
CA GLU A 52 23.69 33.36 38.39
C GLU A 52 23.71 32.13 39.30
N PRO A 53 23.53 30.90 38.80
CA PRO A 53 23.98 29.73 39.52
C PRO A 53 25.32 29.31 38.94
N GLU A 54 26.36 29.73 39.65
CA GLU A 54 27.46 28.88 40.09
C GLU A 54 27.76 27.68 39.18
N LYS A 55 28.80 27.86 38.36
CA LYS A 55 29.57 26.81 37.71
C LYS A 55 29.89 25.68 38.69
N PRO A 56 29.35 24.46 38.54
CA PRO A 56 29.90 23.32 39.23
C PRO A 56 31.23 23.00 38.56
N GLU A 57 32.31 23.08 39.34
CA GLU A 57 33.60 22.53 38.98
C GLU A 57 33.42 21.12 38.42
N ALA A 58 33.91 20.91 37.21
CA ALA A 58 34.00 19.59 36.62
C ALA A 58 34.89 18.70 37.50
N PRO A 59 34.41 17.56 38.02
CA PRO A 59 35.31 16.53 38.48
C PRO A 59 35.91 15.86 37.25
N LYS A 60 37.13 16.25 36.88
CA LYS A 60 38.00 15.42 36.06
C LYS A 60 38.38 14.15 36.86
N LYS A 61 37.62 13.07 36.68
CA LYS A 61 38.04 11.68 36.97
C LYS A 61 37.44 10.79 35.88
N LYS A 62 38.22 10.49 34.85
CA LYS A 62 38.84 9.17 34.62
C LYS A 62 37.82 8.03 34.74
N GLU A 63 37.30 7.61 33.60
CA GLU A 63 37.15 6.20 33.24
C GLU A 63 36.75 6.14 31.76
N ASP A 64 37.72 5.78 30.92
CA ASP A 64 37.49 5.23 29.58
C ASP A 64 36.85 3.84 29.75
N ASP A 65 35.65 3.78 30.35
CA ASP A 65 34.88 2.55 30.37
C ASP A 65 34.11 2.48 29.04
N PRO A 66 34.45 1.55 28.12
CA PRO A 66 33.75 1.40 26.85
C PRO A 66 32.25 1.17 27.05
N VAL A 67 31.83 0.58 28.18
CA VAL A 67 30.43 0.34 28.51
C VAL A 67 29.68 1.65 28.80
N ALA A 68 30.29 2.60 29.52
CA ALA A 68 29.69 3.89 29.81
C ALA A 68 29.52 4.76 28.53
N LYS A 69 30.45 4.65 27.57
CA LYS A 69 30.32 5.31 26.25
C LYS A 69 29.16 4.72 25.44
N LEU A 70 29.05 3.39 25.38
CA LEU A 70 27.95 2.71 24.71
C LEU A 70 26.58 3.02 25.34
N GLN A 71 26.50 3.12 26.67
CA GLN A 71 25.27 3.52 27.36
C GLN A 71 24.84 4.96 27.00
N ARG A 72 25.79 5.89 26.87
CA ARG A 72 25.50 7.26 26.43
C ARG A 72 25.02 7.29 24.99
N GLU A 73 25.68 6.57 24.09
CA GLU A 73 25.29 6.46 22.68
C GLU A 73 23.89 5.84 22.51
N LEU A 74 23.59 4.78 23.28
CA LEU A 74 22.26 4.17 23.30
C LEU A 74 21.17 5.14 23.80
N ASN A 75 21.47 5.92 24.84
CA ASN A 75 20.54 6.92 25.37
C ASN A 75 20.35 8.09 24.39
N GLU A 76 21.39 8.54 23.71
CA GLU A 76 21.28 9.54 22.64
C GLU A 76 20.46 9.04 21.46
N LEU A 77 20.67 7.78 21.05
CA LEU A 77 19.91 7.17 19.96
C LEU A 77 18.42 7.02 20.32
N ARG A 78 18.11 6.59 21.54
CA ARG A 78 16.75 6.57 22.08
C ARG A 78 16.13 7.97 22.14
N ALA A 79 16.88 8.96 22.61
CA ALA A 79 16.41 10.35 22.66
C ALA A 79 16.09 10.92 21.26
N ARG A 80 16.93 10.60 20.25
CA ARG A 80 16.68 10.98 18.85
C ARG A 80 15.46 10.27 18.27
N GLU A 81 15.29 8.98 18.55
CA GLU A 81 14.13 8.21 18.12
C GLU A 81 12.83 8.75 18.73
N GLU A 82 12.84 9.04 20.03
CA GLU A 82 11.71 9.67 20.73
C GLU A 82 11.38 11.06 20.16
N ALA A 83 12.39 11.89 19.91
CA ALA A 83 12.20 13.20 19.30
C ALA A 83 11.56 13.08 17.91
N SER A 84 12.08 12.20 17.05
CA SER A 84 11.50 11.94 15.72
C SER A 84 10.07 11.41 15.82
N ARG A 85 9.79 10.52 16.79
CA ARG A 85 8.44 10.01 17.03
C ARG A 85 7.48 11.14 17.45
N ARG A 86 7.89 12.02 18.36
CA ARG A 86 7.08 13.18 18.80
C ARG A 86 6.79 14.13 17.65
N GLU A 87 7.79 14.41 16.81
CA GLU A 87 7.61 15.22 15.59
C GLU A 87 6.60 14.57 14.64
N ARG A 88 6.77 13.28 14.33
CA ARG A 88 5.83 12.54 13.47
C ARG A 88 4.41 12.55 14.04
N GLU A 89 4.26 12.32 15.33
CA GLU A 89 2.95 12.38 16.01
C GLU A 89 2.35 13.78 15.96
N HIS A 90 3.16 14.83 16.12
CA HIS A 90 2.72 16.22 16.00
C HIS A 90 2.24 16.53 14.58
N TYR A 91 3.03 16.19 13.55
CA TYR A 91 2.64 16.36 12.15
C TYR A 91 1.40 15.53 11.79
N ALA A 92 1.29 14.30 12.30
CA ALA A 92 0.11 13.46 12.08
C ALA A 92 -1.14 14.08 12.71
N ARG A 93 -1.06 14.63 13.92
CA ARG A 93 -2.18 15.34 14.58
C ARG A 93 -2.57 16.59 13.81
N LEU A 94 -1.60 17.39 13.37
CA LEU A 94 -1.86 18.60 12.58
C LEU A 94 -2.52 18.25 11.25
N ALA A 95 -2.02 17.23 10.55
CA ALA A 95 -2.60 16.74 9.30
C ALA A 95 -4.03 16.24 9.51
N ALA A 96 -4.29 15.47 10.58
CA ALA A 96 -5.63 15.00 10.92
C ALA A 96 -6.59 16.16 11.23
N GLN A 97 -6.13 17.17 11.97
CA GLN A 97 -6.92 18.37 12.26
C GLN A 97 -7.26 19.14 10.98
N LYS A 98 -6.28 19.33 10.09
CA LYS A 98 -6.48 20.01 8.80
C LYS A 98 -7.41 19.23 7.87
N ALA A 99 -7.30 17.89 7.84
CA ALA A 99 -8.22 17.04 7.09
C ALA A 99 -9.67 17.17 7.61
N LEU A 100 -9.86 17.19 8.94
CA LEU A 100 -11.18 17.40 9.55
C LEU A 100 -11.73 18.80 9.26
N GLU A 101 -10.89 19.83 9.32
CA GLU A 101 -11.26 21.20 8.98
C GLU A 101 -11.72 21.31 7.52
N ALA A 102 -10.94 20.73 6.59
CA ALA A 102 -11.28 20.69 5.17
C ALA A 102 -12.60 19.94 4.92
N GLN A 103 -12.82 18.80 5.58
CA GLN A 103 -14.07 18.05 5.47
C GLN A 103 -15.28 18.86 5.94
N ARG A 104 -15.13 19.59 7.06
CA ARG A 104 -16.18 20.49 7.58
C ARG A 104 -16.42 21.71 6.69
N ALA A 105 -15.37 22.23 6.05
CA ALA A 105 -15.50 23.32 5.09
C ALA A 105 -16.24 22.87 3.84
N MET A 106 -15.87 21.72 3.27
CA MET A 106 -16.56 21.13 2.12
C MET A 106 -18.04 20.84 2.43
N ALA A 107 -18.35 20.26 3.60
CA ALA A 107 -19.73 20.01 4.00
C ALA A 107 -20.56 21.30 4.10
N ARG A 108 -19.98 22.39 4.61
CA ARG A 108 -20.63 23.71 4.66
C ARG A 108 -20.83 24.31 3.28
N ALA A 109 -19.84 24.20 2.40
CA ALA A 109 -19.94 24.66 1.02
C ALA A 109 -21.07 23.94 0.27
N HIS A 110 -21.15 22.61 0.37
CA HIS A 110 -22.23 21.84 -0.28
C HIS A 110 -23.63 22.23 0.21
N LEU A 111 -23.80 22.49 1.50
CA LEU A 111 -25.07 22.96 2.04
C LEU A 111 -25.42 24.36 1.51
N SER A 112 -24.43 25.27 1.50
CA SER A 112 -24.61 26.62 0.96
C SER A 112 -24.96 26.62 -0.53
N ASP A 113 -24.32 25.75 -1.32
CA ASP A 113 -24.60 25.61 -2.76
C ASP A 113 -26.02 25.09 -3.00
N TYR A 114 -26.46 24.14 -2.18
CA TYR A 114 -27.82 23.63 -2.22
C TYR A 114 -28.86 24.71 -1.87
N ASP A 115 -28.64 25.47 -0.80
CA ASP A 115 -29.57 26.52 -0.39
C ASP A 115 -29.63 27.66 -1.42
N LEU A 116 -28.48 28.07 -1.96
CA LEU A 116 -28.40 29.08 -3.01
C LEU A 116 -29.14 28.65 -4.28
N THR A 117 -28.95 27.40 -4.70
CA THR A 117 -29.61 26.86 -5.90
C THR A 117 -31.10 26.71 -5.70
N SER A 118 -31.56 26.28 -4.52
CA SER A 118 -32.99 26.21 -4.20
C SER A 118 -33.61 27.60 -4.20
N ASN A 119 -33.02 28.58 -3.51
CA ASN A 119 -33.53 29.95 -3.47
C ASN A 119 -33.54 30.60 -4.87
N ALA A 120 -32.52 30.32 -5.69
CA ALA A 120 -32.48 30.81 -7.07
C ALA A 120 -33.57 30.15 -7.95
N LEU A 121 -33.87 28.88 -7.72
CA LEU A 121 -34.95 28.16 -8.41
C LEU A 121 -36.31 28.74 -8.03
N ASP A 122 -36.58 28.94 -6.74
CA ASP A 122 -37.83 29.52 -6.25
C ASP A 122 -38.04 30.93 -6.81
N ALA A 123 -37.00 31.78 -6.78
CA ALA A 123 -37.06 33.12 -7.38
C ALA A 123 -37.28 33.08 -8.90
N ALA A 124 -36.72 32.08 -9.60
CA ALA A 124 -36.95 31.91 -11.03
C ALA A 124 -38.39 31.45 -11.34
N LEU A 125 -38.95 30.56 -10.52
CA LEU A 125 -40.34 30.10 -10.63
C LEU A 125 -41.33 31.25 -10.36
N ASP A 126 -41.10 32.05 -9.32
CA ASP A 126 -41.91 33.23 -9.02
C ASP A 126 -41.87 34.25 -10.18
N LYS A 127 -40.68 34.48 -10.74
CA LYS A 127 -40.54 35.36 -11.90
C LYS A 127 -41.26 34.79 -13.13
N MET A 128 -41.22 33.48 -13.34
CA MET A 128 -41.93 32.81 -14.43
C MET A 128 -43.44 33.02 -14.29
N GLU A 129 -43.98 32.95 -13.07
CA GLU A 129 -45.40 33.18 -12.81
C GLU A 129 -45.82 34.64 -13.05
N THR A 130 -44.97 35.59 -12.68
CA THR A 130 -45.16 37.01 -13.00
C THR A 130 -45.16 37.23 -14.52
N LEU A 131 -44.19 36.68 -15.25
CA LEU A 131 -44.13 36.80 -16.72
C LEU A 131 -45.35 36.19 -17.42
N LYS A 132 -45.89 35.06 -16.92
CA LYS A 132 -47.14 34.49 -17.46
C LYS A 132 -48.32 35.45 -17.31
N LYS A 133 -48.44 36.13 -16.16
CA LYS A 133 -49.51 37.12 -15.92
C LYS A 133 -49.35 38.33 -16.84
N GLU A 134 -48.13 38.83 -16.98
CA GLU A 134 -47.83 39.93 -17.91
C GLU A 134 -48.09 39.55 -19.37
N TYR A 135 -47.75 38.32 -19.75
CA TYR A 135 -48.06 37.79 -21.08
C TYR A 135 -49.57 37.75 -21.33
N ALA A 136 -50.35 37.25 -20.36
CA ALA A 136 -51.80 37.19 -20.47
C ALA A 136 -52.43 38.59 -20.60
N SER A 137 -51.89 39.58 -19.87
CA SER A 137 -52.30 40.98 -19.99
C SER A 137 -51.98 41.55 -21.38
N ALA A 138 -50.73 41.42 -21.83
CA ALA A 138 -50.29 41.91 -23.14
C ALA A 138 -51.06 41.26 -24.30
N PHE A 139 -51.37 39.96 -24.17
CA PHE A 139 -52.18 39.23 -25.15
C PHE A 139 -53.63 39.73 -25.18
N SER A 140 -54.20 40.03 -24.02
CA SER A 140 -55.57 40.55 -23.90
C SER A 140 -55.68 42.01 -24.35
N GLU A 141 -54.61 42.80 -24.19
CA GLU A 141 -54.45 44.16 -24.72
C GLU A 141 -54.22 44.20 -26.24
N GLY A 142 -53.94 43.05 -26.88
CA GLY A 142 -53.64 42.96 -28.30
C GLY A 142 -52.24 43.45 -28.68
N ASP A 143 -51.35 43.68 -27.70
CA ASP A 143 -49.97 44.09 -27.93
C ASP A 143 -49.08 42.87 -28.23
N GLY A 144 -49.09 42.45 -29.50
CA GLY A 144 -48.32 41.31 -29.98
C GLY A 144 -46.79 41.47 -29.83
N ASN A 145 -46.27 42.70 -29.89
CA ASN A 145 -44.84 42.96 -29.74
C ASN A 145 -44.40 42.71 -28.28
N LYS A 146 -45.16 43.23 -27.32
CA LYS A 146 -44.92 42.99 -25.89
C LYS A 146 -45.11 41.52 -25.53
N ALA A 147 -46.14 40.86 -26.07
CA ALA A 147 -46.34 39.43 -25.87
C ALA A 147 -45.16 38.59 -26.38
N ALA A 148 -44.62 38.90 -27.57
CA ALA A 148 -43.45 38.19 -28.13
C ALA A 148 -42.18 38.37 -27.28
N GLU A 149 -41.92 39.58 -26.77
CA GLU A 149 -40.76 39.82 -25.90
C GLU A 149 -40.89 39.08 -24.56
N ILE A 150 -42.09 39.10 -23.94
CA ILE A 150 -42.35 38.34 -22.71
C ILE A 150 -42.19 36.83 -22.97
N GLN A 151 -42.66 36.33 -24.13
CA GLN A 151 -42.49 34.93 -24.51
C GLN A 151 -41.02 34.54 -24.65
N LYS A 152 -40.20 35.41 -25.25
CA LYS A 152 -38.74 35.21 -25.31
C LYS A 152 -38.12 35.17 -23.91
N GLN A 153 -38.53 36.07 -23.01
CA GLN A 153 -38.04 36.07 -21.63
C GLN A 153 -38.46 34.80 -20.86
N MET A 154 -39.70 34.33 -21.05
CA MET A 154 -40.18 33.06 -20.50
C MET A 154 -39.36 31.87 -21.03
N ALA A 155 -38.99 31.86 -22.32
CA ALA A 155 -38.16 30.79 -22.88
C ALA A 155 -36.76 30.76 -22.26
N ILE A 156 -36.10 31.92 -22.12
CA ILE A 156 -34.79 32.04 -21.47
C ILE A 156 -34.88 31.61 -20.00
N LEU A 157 -35.92 32.05 -19.29
CA LEU A 157 -36.11 31.71 -17.89
C LEU A 157 -36.44 30.23 -17.70
N GLY A 158 -37.23 29.63 -18.60
CA GLY A 158 -37.50 28.19 -18.62
C GLY A 158 -36.22 27.36 -18.75
N ALA A 159 -35.32 27.74 -19.67
CA ALA A 159 -34.01 27.09 -19.80
C ALA A 159 -33.18 27.20 -18.51
N ARG A 160 -33.21 28.37 -17.84
CA ARG A 160 -32.52 28.57 -16.57
C ARG A 160 -33.11 27.73 -15.43
N ILE A 161 -34.43 27.59 -15.39
CA ILE A 161 -35.13 26.73 -14.42
C ILE A 161 -34.65 25.29 -14.57
N THR A 162 -34.67 24.74 -15.79
CA THR A 162 -34.19 23.37 -16.06
C THR A 162 -32.72 23.20 -15.64
N GLN A 163 -31.86 24.18 -15.92
CA GLN A 163 -30.46 24.13 -15.47
C GLN A 163 -30.33 24.11 -13.93
N LEU A 164 -31.14 24.90 -13.22
CA LEU A 164 -31.12 24.94 -11.76
C LEU A 164 -31.66 23.63 -11.16
N GLU A 165 -32.70 23.04 -11.75
CA GLU A 165 -33.22 21.72 -11.38
C GLU A 165 -32.16 20.62 -11.55
N ASP A 166 -31.46 20.62 -12.69
CA ASP A 166 -30.36 19.68 -12.95
C ASP A 166 -29.22 19.82 -11.92
N VAL A 167 -28.84 21.06 -11.60
CA VAL A 167 -27.80 21.32 -10.58
C VAL A 167 -28.26 20.84 -9.21
N LYS A 168 -29.50 21.14 -8.82
CA LYS A 168 -30.08 20.69 -7.55
C LYS A 168 -30.09 19.16 -7.45
N ALA A 169 -30.56 18.47 -8.51
CA ALA A 169 -30.58 17.02 -8.56
C ALA A 169 -29.17 16.41 -8.43
N ARG A 170 -28.15 17.03 -9.05
CA ARG A 170 -26.75 16.59 -8.91
C ARG A 170 -26.23 16.76 -7.48
N LEU A 171 -26.53 17.88 -6.83
CA LEU A 171 -26.15 18.14 -5.44
C LEU A 171 -26.81 17.14 -4.48
N GLU A 172 -28.10 16.88 -4.65
CA GLU A 172 -28.84 15.87 -3.86
C GLU A 172 -28.28 14.47 -4.05
N HIS A 173 -28.01 14.08 -5.30
CA HIS A 173 -27.41 12.78 -5.60
C HIS A 173 -26.01 12.64 -4.98
N GLN A 174 -25.18 13.68 -5.05
CA GLN A 174 -23.86 13.68 -4.42
C GLN A 174 -23.97 13.52 -2.89
N ALA A 175 -24.89 14.24 -2.26
CA ALA A 175 -25.14 14.12 -0.82
C ALA A 175 -25.63 12.71 -0.44
N GLN A 176 -26.48 12.09 -1.27
CA GLN A 176 -26.97 10.73 -1.05
C GLN A 176 -25.85 9.69 -1.16
N LEU A 177 -24.98 9.81 -2.17
CA LEU A 177 -23.81 8.95 -2.31
C LEU A 177 -22.87 9.07 -1.11
N GLN A 178 -22.66 10.29 -0.59
CA GLN A 178 -21.83 10.50 0.59
C GLN A 178 -22.44 9.82 1.83
N LYS A 179 -23.75 9.95 2.04
CA LYS A 179 -24.48 9.27 3.13
C LYS A 179 -24.37 7.75 3.00
N GLN A 180 -24.55 7.20 1.79
CA GLN A 180 -24.43 5.77 1.56
C GLN A 180 -23.01 5.25 1.86
N ARG A 181 -21.98 5.98 1.41
CA ARG A 181 -20.58 5.64 1.72
C ARG A 181 -20.31 5.65 3.23
N ALA A 182 -20.82 6.66 3.94
CA ALA A 182 -20.69 6.73 5.40
C ALA A 182 -21.39 5.55 6.11
N GLN A 183 -22.58 5.16 5.66
CA GLN A 183 -23.30 3.99 6.20
C GLN A 183 -22.56 2.68 5.95
N LEU A 184 -21.99 2.48 4.76
CA LEU A 184 -21.20 1.28 4.45
C LEU A 184 -19.94 1.19 5.31
N GLN A 185 -19.26 2.32 5.57
CA GLN A 185 -18.11 2.36 6.47
C GLN A 185 -18.52 2.06 7.92
N ALA A 186 -19.62 2.61 8.40
CA ALA A 186 -20.14 2.34 9.74
C ALA A 186 -20.49 0.85 9.93
N ARG A 187 -21.12 0.23 8.92
CA ARG A 187 -21.46 -1.20 8.95
C ARG A 187 -20.22 -2.10 8.95
N GLN A 188 -19.18 -1.77 8.19
CA GLN A 188 -17.91 -2.52 8.22
C GLN A 188 -17.22 -2.46 9.60
N GLN A 189 -17.28 -1.32 10.28
CA GLN A 189 -16.74 -1.19 11.64
C GLN A 189 -17.52 -2.03 12.66
N GLN A 190 -18.84 -2.14 12.53
CA GLN A 190 -19.66 -2.98 13.42
C GLN A 190 -19.39 -4.48 13.23
N VAL A 191 -19.20 -4.95 11.99
CA VAL A 191 -18.89 -6.37 11.73
C VAL A 191 -17.54 -6.78 12.33
N ARG A 192 -16.55 -5.87 12.33
CA ARG A 192 -15.23 -6.14 12.91
C ARG A 192 -15.24 -6.24 14.45
N GLN A 193 -16.20 -5.63 15.14
CA GLN A 193 -16.34 -5.72 16.60
C GLN A 193 -17.08 -6.99 17.07
N GLN A 194 -17.73 -7.74 16.17
CA GLN A 194 -18.46 -8.97 16.53
C GLN A 194 -17.64 -10.25 16.32
N GLN A 195 -16.34 -10.15 15.95
CA GLN A 195 -15.48 -11.31 15.98
C GLN A 195 -15.25 -11.70 17.45
N PRO A 196 -15.57 -12.93 17.88
CA PRO A 196 -15.53 -13.31 19.29
C PRO A 196 -14.11 -13.10 19.84
N GLN A 197 -13.95 -12.08 20.71
CA GLN A 197 -12.69 -11.77 21.40
C GLN A 197 -12.29 -12.83 22.45
N ASN A 198 -12.99 -13.95 22.53
CA ASN A 198 -12.79 -15.02 23.52
C ASN A 198 -12.16 -16.29 22.93
N ALA A 199 -11.43 -16.21 21.82
CA ALA A 199 -10.53 -17.30 21.45
C ALA A 199 -9.25 -17.16 22.29
N ASP A 200 -8.89 -18.18 23.07
CA ASP A 200 -7.57 -18.30 23.70
C ASP A 200 -6.51 -17.93 22.65
N PRO A 201 -5.51 -17.06 22.95
CA PRO A 201 -4.43 -16.72 22.04
C PRO A 201 -3.79 -17.95 21.37
N PHE A 202 -3.78 -19.09 22.06
CA PHE A 202 -3.36 -20.37 21.51
C PHE A 202 -4.31 -20.91 20.42
N GLU A 203 -5.63 -20.92 20.64
CA GLU A 203 -6.63 -21.36 19.64
C GLU A 203 -6.66 -20.43 18.42
N ALA A 204 -6.43 -19.13 18.63
CA ALA A 204 -6.28 -18.17 17.54
C ALA A 204 -5.02 -18.45 16.70
N ALA A 205 -3.90 -18.83 17.35
CA ALA A 205 -2.65 -19.17 16.67
C ALA A 205 -2.71 -20.49 15.89
N ILE A 206 -3.63 -21.41 16.24
CA ILE A 206 -3.79 -22.69 15.53
C ILE A 206 -4.98 -22.71 14.57
N ALA A 207 -5.75 -21.62 14.47
CA ALA A 207 -7.02 -21.57 13.74
C ALA A 207 -6.89 -21.95 12.25
N HIS A 208 -5.74 -21.64 11.63
CA HIS A 208 -5.45 -21.92 10.21
C HIS A 208 -4.94 -23.33 9.92
N TYR A 209 -4.65 -24.15 10.94
CA TYR A 209 -4.23 -25.54 10.74
C TYR A 209 -5.43 -26.49 10.56
N SER A 210 -5.16 -27.67 10.01
CA SER A 210 -6.14 -28.75 9.87
C SER A 210 -6.57 -29.31 11.24
N GLU A 211 -7.74 -29.95 11.29
CA GLU A 211 -8.29 -30.49 12.55
C GLU A 211 -7.39 -31.52 13.24
N PRO A 212 -6.72 -32.47 12.53
CA PRO A 212 -5.77 -33.39 13.14
C PRO A 212 -4.54 -32.67 13.72
N SER A 213 -4.00 -31.69 13.00
CA SER A 213 -2.88 -30.87 13.47
C SER A 213 -3.26 -30.01 14.67
N LYS A 214 -4.48 -29.46 14.72
CA LYS A 214 -5.01 -28.75 15.91
C LYS A 214 -5.06 -29.66 17.13
N ASN A 215 -5.54 -30.90 16.97
CA ASN A 215 -5.61 -31.86 18.07
C ASN A 215 -4.23 -32.27 18.59
N TRP A 216 -3.25 -32.43 17.70
CA TRP A 216 -1.85 -32.69 18.09
C TRP A 216 -1.23 -31.48 18.80
N LEU A 217 -1.40 -30.26 18.27
CA LEU A 217 -0.90 -29.04 18.91
C LEU A 217 -1.55 -28.76 20.27
N ARG A 218 -2.84 -29.10 20.44
CA ARG A 218 -3.54 -29.03 21.74
C ARG A 218 -2.93 -29.96 22.78
N GLN A 219 -2.43 -31.13 22.36
CA GLN A 219 -1.75 -32.10 23.23
C GLN A 219 -0.31 -31.65 23.56
N HIS A 220 0.34 -30.93 22.63
CA HIS A 220 1.73 -30.46 22.74
C HIS A 220 1.81 -28.93 22.72
N ARG A 221 1.12 -28.27 23.66
CA ARG A 221 0.94 -26.80 23.73
C ARG A 221 2.26 -26.02 23.85
N GLU A 222 3.30 -26.66 24.38
CA GLU A 222 4.63 -26.11 24.58
C GLU A 222 5.33 -25.70 23.27
N PHE A 223 5.03 -26.35 22.15
CA PHE A 223 5.65 -26.02 20.86
C PHE A 223 5.10 -24.75 20.22
N VAL A 224 3.89 -24.33 20.61
CA VAL A 224 3.27 -23.08 20.12
C VAL A 224 3.51 -21.94 21.09
N THR A 225 3.58 -22.24 22.40
CA THR A 225 3.72 -21.22 23.44
C THR A 225 5.17 -20.77 23.64
N GLN A 226 6.15 -21.66 23.40
CA GLN A 226 7.57 -21.34 23.59
C GLN A 226 8.22 -20.90 22.27
N PRO A 227 8.95 -19.77 22.25
CA PRO A 227 9.67 -19.32 21.06
C PRO A 227 10.81 -20.30 20.71
N GLY A 228 10.97 -20.61 19.43
CA GLY A 228 12.01 -21.51 18.89
C GLY A 228 11.60 -22.99 18.81
N LYS A 229 10.76 -23.48 19.72
CA LYS A 229 10.28 -24.88 19.66
C LYS A 229 9.40 -25.16 18.45
N PHE A 230 8.66 -24.17 17.97
CA PHE A 230 7.89 -24.29 16.74
C PHE A 230 8.80 -24.55 15.53
N ASP A 231 10.01 -23.99 15.52
CA ASP A 231 10.99 -24.20 14.45
C ASP A 231 11.51 -25.65 14.44
N ASP A 232 11.64 -26.27 15.63
CA ASP A 232 11.97 -27.69 15.76
C ASP A 232 10.87 -28.58 15.16
N VAL A 233 9.60 -28.24 15.38
CA VAL A 233 8.45 -28.95 14.75
C VAL A 233 8.47 -28.79 13.23
N LEU A 234 8.80 -27.60 12.73
CA LEU A 234 8.95 -27.36 11.29
C LEU A 234 10.12 -28.15 10.69
N ALA A 235 11.24 -28.25 11.42
CA ALA A 235 12.38 -29.07 11.01
C ALA A 235 12.01 -30.56 10.96
N ALA A 236 11.30 -31.07 11.98
CA ALA A 236 10.78 -32.42 12.01
C ALA A 236 9.78 -32.68 10.87
N HIS A 237 8.87 -31.74 10.59
CA HIS A 237 7.95 -31.80 9.45
C HIS A 237 8.70 -31.99 8.12
N TYR A 238 9.74 -31.18 7.88
CA TYR A 238 10.54 -31.28 6.67
C TYR A 238 11.24 -32.65 6.56
N ILE A 239 11.79 -33.17 7.65
CA ILE A 239 12.44 -34.49 7.68
C ILE A 239 11.44 -35.59 7.34
N VAL A 240 10.27 -35.58 7.98
CA VAL A 240 9.24 -36.62 7.79
C VAL A 240 8.65 -36.57 6.37
N THR A 241 8.31 -35.39 5.86
CA THR A 241 7.72 -35.27 4.53
C THR A 241 8.74 -35.50 3.41
N LYS A 242 10.00 -35.06 3.57
CA LYS A 242 11.01 -35.20 2.49
C LYS A 242 11.78 -36.51 2.53
N LYS A 243 12.11 -37.05 3.71
CA LYS A 243 12.90 -38.29 3.82
C LYS A 243 12.02 -39.54 3.88
N LEU A 244 10.91 -39.49 4.61
CA LEU A 244 9.99 -40.63 4.77
C LEU A 244 8.82 -40.59 3.77
N GLY A 245 8.55 -39.44 3.14
CA GLY A 245 7.48 -39.31 2.13
C GLY A 245 6.07 -39.42 2.71
N LEU A 246 5.93 -39.29 4.03
CA LEU A 246 4.65 -39.40 4.73
C LEU A 246 3.79 -38.15 4.48
N GLN A 247 2.49 -38.38 4.27
CA GLN A 247 1.52 -37.32 4.06
C GLN A 247 1.23 -36.58 5.37
N PRO A 248 1.20 -35.23 5.36
CA PRO A 248 0.79 -34.46 6.54
C PRO A 248 -0.64 -34.87 6.96
N ASP A 249 -0.96 -34.72 8.25
CA ASP A 249 -2.25 -35.05 8.86
C ASP A 249 -2.61 -36.55 8.97
N THR A 250 -1.65 -37.44 8.71
CA THR A 250 -1.82 -38.88 8.96
C THR A 250 -1.31 -39.26 10.35
N LYS A 251 -1.89 -40.29 10.99
CA LYS A 251 -1.43 -40.78 12.29
C LYS A 251 0.05 -41.19 12.29
N GLU A 252 0.49 -41.89 11.24
CA GLU A 252 1.90 -42.30 11.03
C GLU A 252 2.85 -41.10 10.89
N TYR A 253 2.35 -39.99 10.34
CA TYR A 253 3.11 -38.74 10.23
C TYR A 253 3.36 -38.12 11.61
N PHE A 254 2.34 -38.03 12.46
CA PHE A 254 2.50 -37.50 13.82
C PHE A 254 3.39 -38.40 14.68
N GLU A 255 3.30 -39.73 14.54
CA GLU A 255 4.18 -40.68 15.23
C GLU A 255 5.64 -40.52 14.80
N ALA A 256 5.91 -40.26 13.51
CA ALA A 256 7.25 -39.99 13.01
C ALA A 256 7.78 -38.62 13.48
N VAL A 257 6.92 -37.59 13.54
CA VAL A 257 7.29 -36.26 14.05
C VAL A 257 7.62 -36.32 15.55
N GLU A 258 6.84 -37.03 16.35
CA GLU A 258 7.12 -37.22 17.79
C GLU A 258 8.42 -37.99 18.05
N LYS A 259 8.77 -38.93 17.17
CA LYS A 259 10.04 -39.67 17.24
C LYS A 259 11.24 -38.78 16.93
N GLU A 260 11.15 -37.91 15.93
CA GLU A 260 12.22 -36.95 15.59
C GLU A 260 12.38 -35.85 16.64
N LEU A 261 11.28 -35.45 17.28
CA LEU A 261 11.30 -34.50 18.40
C LEU A 261 11.75 -35.14 19.73
N GLY A 262 11.93 -36.47 19.77
CA GLY A 262 12.41 -37.20 20.95
C GLY A 262 11.38 -37.35 22.07
N LEU A 263 10.07 -37.20 21.77
CA LEU A 263 8.99 -37.33 22.76
C LEU A 263 8.67 -38.80 23.09
N ARG A 264 9.16 -39.73 22.29
CA ARG A 264 8.93 -41.16 22.46
C ARG A 264 10.28 -41.87 22.53
N GLU A 265 10.55 -42.54 23.66
CA GLU A 265 11.69 -43.44 23.77
C GLU A 265 11.54 -44.56 22.73
N PRO A 266 12.64 -44.99 22.07
CA PRO A 266 12.56 -46.06 21.10
C PRO A 266 12.08 -47.33 21.84
N ASP A 267 10.90 -47.84 21.48
CA ASP A 267 10.52 -49.19 21.84
C ASP A 267 11.70 -50.11 21.44
N GLU A 268 12.20 -50.91 22.38
CA GLU A 268 13.24 -51.92 22.14
C GLU A 268 12.67 -52.95 21.15
N VAL A 269 12.78 -52.67 19.85
CA VAL A 269 12.41 -53.61 18.80
C VAL A 269 13.63 -54.46 18.47
N GLU A 270 13.55 -55.71 18.91
CA GLU A 270 14.39 -56.84 18.53
C GLU A 270 14.71 -56.82 17.03
N VAL A 271 16.00 -56.75 16.70
CA VAL A 271 16.50 -56.66 15.33
C VAL A 271 16.30 -58.00 14.63
N VAL A 272 15.23 -58.12 13.84
CA VAL A 272 15.15 -59.18 12.82
C VAL A 272 15.80 -58.68 11.54
N GLU A 273 17.02 -59.17 11.29
CA GLU A 273 17.78 -58.95 10.05
C GLU A 273 16.94 -59.29 8.81
N GLN A 274 16.58 -58.28 8.03
CA GLN A 274 16.17 -58.47 6.63
C GLN A 274 17.32 -58.10 5.70
N LYS A 275 17.87 -59.15 5.06
CA LYS A 275 18.95 -59.11 4.08
C LYS A 275 18.63 -58.17 2.92
N LYS A 276 19.51 -57.17 2.72
CA LYS A 276 19.54 -56.30 1.55
C LYS A 276 20.34 -56.99 0.41
N PRO A 277 19.82 -57.08 -0.83
CA PRO A 277 20.60 -57.63 -1.94
C PRO A 277 21.61 -56.60 -2.48
N LEU A 278 22.85 -57.07 -2.65
CA LEU A 278 23.98 -56.39 -3.28
C LEU A 278 23.62 -55.83 -4.66
N ARG A 279 23.86 -54.54 -4.90
CA ARG A 279 23.99 -53.98 -6.26
C ARG A 279 25.42 -53.53 -6.53
N ARG A 280 25.86 -53.94 -7.72
CA ARG A 280 27.21 -53.93 -8.28
C ARG A 280 27.84 -52.54 -8.33
N THR A 281 29.12 -52.50 -7.98
CA THR A 281 30.04 -51.40 -8.23
C THR A 281 30.38 -51.34 -9.73
N ILE A 282 30.30 -50.14 -10.31
CA ILE A 282 30.87 -49.83 -11.63
C ILE A 282 32.19 -49.08 -11.34
N PRO A 283 33.33 -49.45 -11.95
CA PRO A 283 34.60 -48.79 -11.66
C PRO A 283 34.62 -47.36 -12.24
N ALA A 284 34.95 -46.40 -11.37
CA ALA A 284 35.21 -45.02 -11.73
C ALA A 284 36.52 -44.91 -12.53
N ALA A 285 36.46 -44.32 -13.71
CA ALA A 285 37.64 -43.80 -14.39
C ALA A 285 38.01 -42.43 -13.79
N PRO A 286 39.29 -42.15 -13.49
CA PRO A 286 39.72 -40.85 -13.01
C PRO A 286 39.78 -39.87 -14.19
N VAL A 287 38.88 -38.89 -14.23
CA VAL A 287 39.06 -37.72 -15.10
C VAL A 287 39.65 -36.62 -14.23
N SER A 288 40.95 -36.45 -14.35
CA SER A 288 41.64 -35.21 -13.99
C SER A 288 40.93 -34.04 -14.67
N ARG A 289 40.45 -33.08 -13.88
CA ARG A 289 40.14 -31.74 -14.35
C ARG A 289 40.88 -30.76 -13.48
N ASP A 290 41.93 -30.22 -14.06
CA ASP A 290 42.58 -28.98 -13.68
C ASP A 290 41.55 -27.88 -13.32
N PRO A 291 41.89 -26.98 -12.39
CA PRO A 291 41.08 -25.81 -12.09
C PRO A 291 41.22 -24.83 -13.25
N VAL A 292 40.28 -24.88 -14.19
CA VAL A 292 40.10 -23.80 -15.16
C VAL A 292 39.54 -22.60 -14.40
N ILE A 293 40.45 -21.68 -14.05
CA ILE A 293 40.16 -20.27 -13.84
C ILE A 293 39.61 -19.77 -15.19
N GLY A 294 38.28 -19.75 -15.31
CA GLY A 294 37.55 -19.35 -16.50
C GLY A 294 36.65 -18.17 -16.20
N GLY A 295 36.90 -17.07 -16.91
CA GLY A 295 36.23 -15.78 -16.75
C GLY A 295 34.70 -15.86 -16.84
N VAL A 296 34.08 -15.05 -16.00
CA VAL A 296 32.62 -14.87 -15.92
C VAL A 296 32.19 -13.98 -17.09
N ASP A 297 31.85 -14.60 -18.22
CA ASP A 297 31.15 -13.93 -19.32
C ASP A 297 29.71 -14.44 -19.43
N ASN A 298 28.90 -14.18 -18.40
CA ASN A 298 27.46 -14.44 -18.43
C ASN A 298 26.66 -13.13 -18.46
N LYS A 299 26.64 -12.47 -19.63
CA LYS A 299 25.77 -11.31 -19.92
C LYS A 299 24.35 -11.72 -20.30
N LYS A 300 23.73 -12.64 -19.57
CA LYS A 300 22.31 -13.00 -19.76
C LYS A 300 21.56 -12.87 -18.44
N VAL A 301 20.58 -11.98 -18.40
CA VAL A 301 19.68 -11.77 -17.27
C VAL A 301 18.37 -12.51 -17.54
N THR A 302 18.03 -13.45 -16.66
CA THR A 302 16.72 -14.11 -16.68
C THR A 302 15.80 -13.42 -15.68
N LEU A 303 14.61 -13.03 -16.13
CA LEU A 303 13.55 -12.51 -15.27
C LEU A 303 12.68 -13.67 -14.77
N THR A 304 12.32 -13.63 -13.49
CA THR A 304 11.33 -14.56 -12.95
C THR A 304 9.92 -14.16 -13.40
N PRO A 305 8.94 -15.10 -13.41
CA PRO A 305 7.56 -14.76 -13.79
C PRO A 305 6.94 -13.63 -12.95
N GLN A 306 7.32 -13.53 -11.67
CA GLN A 306 6.91 -12.45 -10.77
C GLN A 306 7.50 -11.10 -11.20
N GLU A 307 8.79 -11.06 -11.54
CA GLU A 307 9.46 -9.86 -12.05
C GLU A 307 8.85 -9.36 -13.37
N VAL A 308 8.38 -10.29 -14.21
CA VAL A 308 7.67 -9.94 -15.45
C VAL A 308 6.31 -9.29 -15.17
N GLN A 309 5.61 -9.75 -14.13
CA GLN A 309 4.35 -9.12 -13.70
C GLN A 309 4.62 -7.73 -13.10
N THR A 310 5.61 -7.60 -12.23
CA THR A 310 6.00 -6.31 -11.64
C THR A 310 6.40 -5.29 -12.72
N ALA A 311 7.08 -5.72 -13.78
CA ALA A 311 7.38 -4.85 -14.92
C ALA A 311 6.10 -4.35 -15.61
N ALA A 312 5.11 -5.22 -15.82
CA ALA A 312 3.82 -4.85 -16.40
C ALA A 312 3.02 -3.91 -15.49
N ASP A 313 3.01 -4.15 -14.17
CA ASP A 313 2.31 -3.32 -13.19
C ASP A 313 2.91 -1.91 -13.10
N LEU A 314 4.22 -1.80 -13.29
CA LEU A 314 4.96 -0.53 -13.31
C LEU A 314 4.96 0.14 -14.70
N GLY A 315 4.26 -0.44 -15.68
CA GLY A 315 4.14 0.09 -17.03
C GLY A 315 5.45 0.11 -17.82
N MET A 316 6.44 -0.69 -17.43
CA MET A 316 7.75 -0.74 -18.06
C MET A 316 7.92 -2.02 -18.89
N THR A 317 8.81 -1.96 -19.89
CA THR A 317 9.11 -3.13 -20.71
C THR A 317 10.00 -4.12 -19.94
N LYS A 318 9.92 -5.40 -20.31
CA LYS A 318 10.77 -6.46 -19.72
C LYS A 318 12.27 -6.13 -19.83
N GLU A 319 12.66 -5.47 -20.92
CA GLU A 319 14.05 -5.06 -21.17
C GLU A 319 14.50 -3.92 -20.26
N GLU A 320 13.65 -2.93 -20.00
CA GLU A 320 13.93 -1.84 -19.07
C GLU A 320 14.09 -2.36 -17.65
N TYR A 321 13.18 -3.23 -17.20
CA TYR A 321 13.27 -3.86 -15.88
C TYR A 321 14.58 -4.65 -15.72
N ALA A 322 14.99 -5.41 -16.75
CA ALA A 322 16.26 -6.14 -16.73
C ALA A 322 17.49 -5.21 -16.64
N LYS A 323 17.46 -4.05 -17.31
CA LYS A 323 18.52 -3.02 -17.20
C LYS A 323 18.58 -2.42 -15.81
N TYR A 324 17.44 -2.11 -15.19
CA TYR A 324 17.38 -1.63 -13.81
C TYR A 324 17.91 -2.66 -12.82
N LYS A 325 17.56 -3.94 -13.01
CA LYS A 325 18.07 -5.06 -12.19
C LYS A 325 19.60 -5.18 -12.29
N LEU A 326 20.18 -5.07 -13.48
CA LEU A 326 21.63 -5.08 -13.67
C LEU A 326 22.31 -3.89 -12.98
N LYS A 327 21.73 -2.69 -13.13
CA LYS A 327 22.23 -1.49 -12.49
C LYS A 327 22.20 -1.61 -10.96
N ALA A 328 21.10 -2.15 -10.41
CA ALA A 328 20.96 -2.38 -8.97
C ALA A 328 21.94 -3.44 -8.43
N LEU A 329 22.22 -4.50 -9.21
CA LEU A 329 23.25 -5.49 -8.89
C LEU A 329 24.66 -4.88 -8.91
N GLN A 330 24.94 -4.01 -9.87
CA GLN A 330 26.23 -3.32 -10.01
C GLN A 330 26.45 -2.28 -8.91
N GLU A 331 25.38 -1.67 -8.42
CA GLU A 331 25.37 -0.74 -7.28
C GLU A 331 25.35 -1.45 -5.91
N GLY A 332 25.33 -2.80 -5.87
CA GLY A 332 25.29 -3.58 -4.64
C GLY A 332 23.98 -3.42 -3.84
N ARG A 333 22.91 -2.92 -4.46
CA ARG A 333 21.61 -2.64 -3.84
C ARG A 333 20.60 -3.79 -3.98
N TYR A 334 20.99 -4.88 -4.65
CA TYR A 334 20.12 -6.04 -4.89
C TYR A 334 20.76 -7.28 -4.25
N ASP A 335 20.35 -7.59 -3.02
CA ASP A 335 20.84 -8.76 -2.29
C ASP A 335 20.11 -10.02 -2.78
N PHE A 336 20.88 -11.04 -3.17
CA PHE A 336 20.38 -12.31 -3.71
C PHE A 336 19.96 -13.23 -2.56
N GLN A 337 19.02 -12.78 -1.73
CA GLN A 337 18.51 -13.50 -0.56
C GLN A 337 17.06 -13.95 -0.80
N GLN A 338 16.78 -14.63 -1.92
CA GLN A 338 15.61 -15.50 -2.07
C GLN A 338 15.95 -16.70 -2.98
N ARG A 339 16.67 -17.66 -2.40
CA ARG A 339 16.61 -19.07 -2.81
C ARG A 339 16.30 -19.89 -1.56
N VAL A 340 15.01 -20.04 -1.27
CA VAL A 340 14.42 -21.25 -0.68
C VAL A 340 13.03 -21.40 -1.29
#